data_AF-A0A944L211-F1
#
_entry.id   AF-A0A944L211-F1
#
_cell.length_a   1.000
_cell.length_b   1.000
_cell.length_c   1.000
_cell.angle_alpha   90.00
_cell.angle_beta   90.00
_cell.angle_gamma   90.00
#
_symmetry.space_group_name_H-M   'P 1'
#
loop_
_entity.id
_entity.type
_entity.pdbx_description
1 polymer ?
#
loop_
_entity_poly.entity_id
_entity_poly.type
_entity_poly.pdbx_seq_one_letter_code
_entity_poly.pdbx_strand_id
1 'polypeptide(L)'
;MPSPQQPFGTVVSSIGVNLRKYPSTDSAITGTLSHGAEIGLKSKVHAQVIDGNGIWYLLRDKAVWVAARHVDNTGQVPLSKDVEPAQPVG
;
A
#
# COMPACT_ATOMS: atom_id res chain seq x y z
N MET A 1 6.85 -4.62 24.46
CA MET A 1 5.72 -5.04 23.60
C MET A 1 6.31 -5.81 22.43
N PRO A 2 5.68 -6.88 21.93
CA PRO A 2 6.19 -7.57 20.74
C PRO A 2 6.21 -6.58 19.57
N SER A 3 7.35 -6.49 18.88
CA SER A 3 7.49 -5.70 17.66
C SER A 3 6.49 -6.19 16.60
N PRO A 4 5.88 -5.30 15.79
CA PRO A 4 4.98 -5.74 14.72
C PRO A 4 5.71 -6.71 13.79
N GLN A 5 5.02 -7.78 13.38
CA GLN A 5 5.60 -8.78 12.48
C GLN A 5 5.99 -8.12 11.16
N GLN A 6 7.29 -8.08 10.86
CA GLN A 6 7.82 -7.52 9.62
C GLN A 6 7.40 -8.35 8.38
N PRO A 7 7.29 -7.72 7.19
CA PRO A 7 7.40 -6.27 6.97
C PRO A 7 6.13 -5.53 7.40
N PHE A 8 6.29 -4.38 8.04
CA PHE A 8 5.19 -3.46 8.34
C PHE A 8 5.53 -2.07 7.82
N GLY A 9 4.55 -1.19 7.70
CA GLY A 9 4.76 0.19 7.31
C GLY A 9 4.12 1.16 8.30
N THR A 10 4.74 2.32 8.45
CA THR A 10 4.26 3.42 9.29
C THR A 10 3.81 4.56 8.39
N VAL A 11 2.59 5.06 8.61
CA VAL A 11 2.07 6.19 7.84
C VAL A 11 2.79 7.48 8.25
N VAL A 12 3.54 8.06 7.33
CA VAL A 12 4.33 9.30 7.55
C VAL A 12 3.63 10.57 7.04
N SER A 13 2.52 10.43 6.32
CA SER A 13 1.70 11.56 5.90
C SER A 13 0.98 12.20 7.09
N SER A 14 1.16 13.50 7.29
CA SER A 14 0.57 14.26 8.41
C SER A 14 -0.96 14.26 8.41
N ILE A 15 -1.58 14.17 7.23
CA ILE A 15 -3.05 14.09 7.08
C ILE A 15 -3.57 12.64 6.96
N GLY A 16 -2.68 11.65 7.11
CA GLY A 16 -3.00 10.25 6.89
C GLY A 16 -2.96 9.84 5.41
N VAL A 17 -3.50 8.66 5.11
CA VAL A 17 -3.53 8.08 3.77
C VAL A 17 -4.80 7.25 3.54
N ASN A 18 -5.30 7.27 2.30
CA ASN A 18 -6.47 6.49 1.90
C ASN A 18 -6.10 5.02 1.64
N LEU A 19 -6.94 4.11 2.11
CA LEU A 19 -6.97 2.71 1.70
C LEU A 19 -7.84 2.56 0.47
N ARG A 20 -7.35 1.84 -0.54
CA ARG A 20 -8.01 1.72 -1.84
C ARG A 20 -8.21 0.28 -2.26
N LYS A 21 -9.32 0.00 -2.95
CA LYS A 21 -9.62 -1.35 -3.46
C LYS A 21 -8.59 -1.83 -4.49
N TYR A 22 -8.07 -0.93 -5.33
CA TYR A 22 -7.02 -1.18 -6.31
C TYR A 22 -5.90 -0.13 -6.17
N PRO A 23 -4.67 -0.39 -6.66
CA PRO A 23 -3.52 0.50 -6.51
C PRO A 23 -3.57 1.68 -7.51
N SER A 24 -4.64 2.49 -7.40
CA SER A 24 -4.91 3.67 -8.21
C SER A 24 -5.74 4.68 -7.41
N THR A 25 -5.52 5.97 -7.64
CA THR A 25 -6.29 7.08 -7.07
C THR A 25 -7.73 7.16 -7.56
N ASP A 26 -8.07 6.45 -8.64
CA ASP A 26 -9.41 6.42 -9.22
C ASP A 26 -10.25 5.27 -8.63
N SER A 27 -9.58 4.34 -7.94
CA SER A 27 -10.25 3.26 -7.22
C SER A 27 -11.03 3.79 -6.01
N ALA A 28 -12.15 3.13 -5.71
CA ALA A 28 -12.92 3.34 -4.49
C ALA A 28 -12.03 3.31 -3.23
N ILE A 29 -12.28 4.28 -2.34
CA ILE A 29 -11.68 4.38 -1.02
C ILE A 29 -12.44 3.43 -0.10
N THR A 30 -11.72 2.51 0.55
CA THR A 30 -12.28 1.53 1.49
C THR A 30 -12.10 1.95 2.95
N GLY A 31 -11.35 3.02 3.20
CA GLY A 31 -11.07 3.56 4.53
C GLY A 31 -9.87 4.49 4.52
N THR A 32 -9.44 4.91 5.71
CA THR A 32 -8.28 5.78 5.91
C THR A 32 -7.39 5.25 7.04
N LEU A 33 -6.12 5.61 6.99
CA LEU A 33 -5.16 5.43 8.06
C LEU A 33 -4.64 6.79 8.50
N SER A 34 -4.59 7.02 9.80
CA SER A 34 -4.03 8.25 10.38
C SER A 34 -2.50 8.25 10.37
N HIS A 35 -1.89 9.43 10.52
CA HIS A 35 -0.46 9.58 10.76
C HIS A 35 0.02 8.70 11.93
N GLY A 36 1.17 8.05 11.77
CA GLY A 36 1.76 7.16 12.77
C GLY A 36 1.14 5.77 12.86
N ALA A 37 0.08 5.47 12.09
CA ALA A 37 -0.50 4.14 12.06
C ALA A 37 0.49 3.11 11.50
N GLU A 38 0.67 1.99 12.21
CA GLU A 38 1.48 0.86 11.77
C GLU A 38 0.58 -0.20 11.13
N ILE A 39 0.95 -0.66 9.93
CA ILE A 39 0.18 -1.65 9.17
C ILE A 39 1.06 -2.78 8.66
N GLY A 40 0.55 -4.02 8.75
CA GLY A 40 1.23 -5.19 8.19
C GLY A 40 1.24 -5.12 6.66
N LEU A 41 2.41 -5.33 6.07
CA LEU A 41 2.59 -5.36 4.61
C LEU A 41 2.65 -6.81 4.15
N LYS A 42 1.94 -7.11 3.06
CA LYS A 42 1.94 -8.42 2.39
C LYS A 42 2.90 -8.46 1.23
N SER A 43 2.71 -7.52 0.30
CA SER A 43 3.49 -7.42 -0.94
C SER A 43 3.38 -6.02 -1.52
N LYS A 44 4.16 -5.75 -2.57
CA LYS A 44 4.15 -4.50 -3.32
C LYS A 44 3.94 -4.72 -4.82
N VAL A 45 3.48 -3.69 -5.51
CA VAL A 45 3.38 -3.63 -6.98
C VAL A 45 3.84 -2.26 -7.49
N HIS A 46 4.20 -2.20 -8.77
CA HIS A 46 4.26 -0.95 -9.51
C HIS A 46 2.88 -0.68 -10.13
N ALA A 47 2.32 0.50 -9.87
CA ALA A 47 1.05 0.93 -10.40
C ALA A 47 1.04 2.46 -10.58
N GLN A 48 -0.09 3.12 -10.35
CA GLN A 48 -0.20 4.56 -10.58
C GLN A 48 0.84 5.35 -9.78
N VAL A 49 1.51 6.27 -10.44
CA VAL A 49 2.53 7.13 -9.84
C VAL A 49 1.88 8.27 -9.05
N ILE A 50 2.28 8.42 -7.79
CA ILE A 50 1.93 9.55 -6.93
C ILE A 50 3.23 10.24 -6.54
N ASP A 51 3.39 11.50 -6.92
CA ASP A 51 4.57 12.33 -6.62
C ASP A 51 5.91 11.62 -6.91
N GLY A 52 6.01 10.97 -8.08
CA GLY A 52 7.19 10.24 -8.51
C GLY A 52 7.37 8.84 -7.92
N ASN A 53 6.47 8.36 -7.06
CA ASN A 53 6.51 7.01 -6.50
C ASN A 53 5.33 6.17 -7.02
N GLY A 54 5.64 5.13 -7.79
CA GLY A 54 4.67 4.17 -8.33
C GLY A 54 4.46 2.91 -7.49
N ILE A 55 5.06 2.83 -6.30
CA ILE A 55 4.93 1.65 -5.44
C ILE A 55 3.64 1.73 -4.64
N TRP A 56 2.90 0.62 -4.65
CA TRP A 56 1.74 0.41 -3.79
C TRP A 56 1.92 -0.85 -2.97
N TYR A 57 1.49 -0.79 -1.71
CA TYR A 57 1.53 -1.93 -0.81
C TYR A 57 0.16 -2.55 -0.64
N LEU A 58 0.11 -3.88 -0.70
CA LEU A 58 -1.03 -4.69 -0.28
C LEU A 58 -0.92 -4.92 1.23
N LEU A 59 -2.00 -4.65 1.97
CA LEU A 59 -2.06 -4.91 3.40
C LEU A 59 -2.10 -6.42 3.68
N ARG A 60 -1.53 -6.83 4.82
CA ARG A 60 -1.51 -8.24 5.24
C ARG A 60 -2.89 -8.77 5.61
N ASP A 61 -3.62 -7.98 6.38
CA ASP A 61 -4.88 -8.42 6.99
C ASP A 61 -6.10 -8.14 6.09
N LYS A 62 -5.92 -7.31 5.06
CA LYS A 62 -6.99 -6.83 4.19
C LYS A 62 -6.50 -6.75 2.75
N ALA A 63 -7.32 -7.20 1.80
CA ALA A 63 -7.04 -7.10 0.37
C ALA A 63 -7.27 -5.68 -0.17
N VAL A 64 -6.56 -4.70 0.40
CA VAL A 64 -6.63 -3.28 0.04
C VAL A 64 -5.22 -2.72 -0.08
N TRP A 65 -5.10 -1.64 -0.83
CA TRP A 65 -3.85 -1.02 -1.23
C TRP A 65 -3.64 0.33 -0.56
N VAL A 66 -2.38 0.64 -0.26
CA VAL A 66 -1.93 1.94 0.22
C VAL A 66 -0.74 2.41 -0.60
N ALA A 67 -0.70 3.70 -0.92
CA ALA A 67 0.40 4.29 -1.67
C ALA A 67 1.68 4.33 -0.81
N ALA A 68 2.78 3.76 -1.30
CA ALA A 68 4.06 3.76 -0.60
C ALA A 68 4.64 5.16 -0.43
N ARG A 69 4.21 6.11 -1.26
CA ARG A 69 4.57 7.53 -1.15
C ARG A 69 4.38 8.11 0.26
N HIS A 70 3.42 7.56 1.01
CA HIS A 70 3.00 8.04 2.33
C HIS A 70 3.27 7.03 3.47
N VAL A 71 4.02 5.96 3.19
CA VAL A 71 4.28 4.87 4.14
C VAL A 71 5.76 4.55 4.15
N ASP A 72 6.39 4.68 5.32
CA ASP A 72 7.75 4.21 5.53
C ASP A 72 7.71 2.73 5.92
N ASN A 73 8.40 1.86 5.18
CA ASN A 73 8.31 0.42 5.36
C ASN A 73 9.55 -0.17 6.04
N THR A 74 9.33 -1.22 6.83
CA THR A 74 10.41 -2.00 7.43
C THR A 74 10.72 -3.23 6.58
N GLY A 75 12.01 -3.53 6.48
CA GLY A 75 12.51 -4.72 5.80
C GLY A 75 12.13 -4.81 4.32
N GLN A 76 12.26 -6.02 3.76
CA GLN A 76 11.94 -6.28 2.37
C GLN A 76 10.46 -6.62 2.21
N VAL A 77 9.72 -5.79 1.47
CA VAL A 77 8.37 -6.13 1.01
C VAL A 77 8.49 -6.88 -0.33
N PRO A 78 7.99 -8.12 -0.43
CA PRO A 78 8.10 -8.89 -1.67
C PRO A 78 7.30 -8.21 -2.78
N LEU A 79 7.90 -8.09 -3.97
CA LEU A 79 7.16 -7.70 -5.17
C LEU A 79 6.19 -8.84 -5.50
N SER A 80 4.90 -8.53 -5.61
CA SER A 80 3.97 -9.49 -6.21
C SER A 80 4.47 -9.73 -7.62
N LYS A 81 4.80 -11.00 -7.94
CA LYS A 81 4.97 -11.48 -9.31
C LYS A 81 3.92 -10.79 -10.17
N ASP A 82 4.40 -10.00 -11.13
CA ASP A 82 3.65 -8.97 -11.86
C ASP A 82 2.17 -9.30 -11.87
N VAL A 83 1.38 -8.54 -11.08
CA VAL A 83 -0.07 -8.58 -11.26
C VAL A 83 -0.26 -8.29 -12.73
N GLU A 84 -0.69 -9.29 -13.49
CA GLU A 84 -1.03 -9.15 -14.90
C GLU A 84 -1.76 -7.82 -15.02
N PRO A 85 -1.27 -6.86 -15.83
CA PRO A 85 -2.00 -5.62 -16.04
C PRO A 85 -3.40 -6.06 -16.40
N ALA A 86 -4.40 -5.57 -15.66
CA ALA A 86 -5.80 -5.93 -15.87
C ALA A 86 -6.04 -5.85 -17.37
N GLN A 87 -6.17 -7.03 -18.01
CA GLN A 87 -6.34 -7.08 -19.45
C GLN A 87 -7.59 -6.24 -19.72
N PRO A 88 -7.55 -5.26 -20.65
CA PRO A 88 -8.77 -4.63 -21.08
C PRO A 88 -9.66 -5.76 -21.60
N VAL A 89 -10.79 -5.98 -20.95
CA VAL A 89 -11.84 -6.87 -21.45
C VAL A 89 -12.26 -6.27 -22.79
N GLY A 90 -11.80 -6.90 -23.88
CA GLY A 90 -12.23 -6.61 -25.23
C GLY A 90 -13.68 -7.01 -25.47
#